data_AF-A0A5N6J0U9-F1
#
_entry.id   AF-A0A5N6J0U9-F1
#
_cell.length_a   1.000
_cell.length_b   1.000
_cell.length_c   1.000
_cell.angle_alpha   90.00
_cell.angle_beta   90.00
_cell.angle_gamma   90.00
#
_symmetry.space_group_name_H-M   'P 1'
#
loop_
_entity.id
_entity.type
_entity.pdbx_description
1 polymer ?
#
loop_
_entity_poly.entity_id
_entity_poly.type
_entity_poly.pdbx_seq_one_letter_code
_entity_poly.pdbx_strand_id
1 'polypeptide(L)'
;MDLSLWPDVEDPATQHPFSPRLVQMLETYRRLYKETAKQQPLIKNANFISAKEALAQGEIGVHSATISKEVLDELAKLPYDGTGQPGAGGVPKPQYPGHQNTVVTPKRLQYLATIDPLLTSWDGKLASTDVDYLANNGAALEDAVKADHIATARLGDALELFMKVESESKALIEKVILQV
;
A
#
# COMPACT_ATOMS: atom_id res chain seq x y z
N MET A 1 -4.72 18.26 7.26
CA MET A 1 -4.80 16.82 7.56
C MET A 1 -4.61 16.65 9.05
N ASP A 2 -5.43 15.83 9.71
CA ASP A 2 -5.26 15.54 11.13
C ASP A 2 -4.19 14.45 11.29
N LEU A 3 -2.99 14.87 11.72
CA LEU A 3 -1.84 13.98 11.90
C LEU A 3 -2.01 13.03 13.10
N SER A 4 -2.94 13.32 14.02
CA SER A 4 -3.19 12.44 15.18
C SER A 4 -3.78 11.08 14.78
N LEU A 5 -4.34 11.00 13.57
CA LEU A 5 -4.89 9.77 13.00
C LEU A 5 -3.84 8.91 12.30
N TRP A 6 -2.60 9.39 12.21
CA TRP A 6 -1.53 8.72 11.49
C TRP A 6 -0.52 8.07 12.45
N PRO A 7 -0.08 6.83 12.18
CA PRO A 7 0.92 6.16 13.01
C PRO A 7 2.28 6.87 12.91
N ASP A 8 2.72 7.49 14.00
CA ASP A 8 4.09 7.96 14.16
C ASP A 8 4.92 6.86 14.85
N VAL A 9 5.62 6.06 14.04
CA VAL A 9 6.34 4.86 14.48
C VAL A 9 7.79 4.91 14.04
N GLU A 10 8.67 4.30 14.83
CA GLU A 10 10.10 4.32 14.55
C GLU A 10 10.49 3.45 13.35
N ASP A 11 9.84 2.29 13.19
CA ASP A 11 10.08 1.37 12.08
C ASP A 11 8.77 1.07 11.32
N PRO A 12 8.40 1.91 10.34
CA PRO A 12 7.18 1.69 9.56
C PRO A 12 7.13 0.34 8.84
N ALA A 13 8.26 -0.30 8.54
CA ALA A 13 8.26 -1.61 7.90
C ALA A 13 7.63 -2.70 8.79
N THR A 14 7.74 -2.56 10.11
CA THR A 14 7.21 -3.54 11.09
C THR A 14 6.02 -3.02 11.90
N GLN A 15 5.96 -1.71 12.14
CA GLN A 15 5.03 -1.09 13.10
C GLN A 15 3.86 -0.37 12.44
N HIS A 16 3.97 0.03 11.16
CA HIS A 16 2.84 0.66 10.48
C HIS A 16 1.70 -0.37 10.35
N PRO A 17 0.46 -0.07 10.77
CA PRO A 17 -0.64 -1.02 10.84
C PRO A 17 -1.03 -1.60 9.47
N PHE A 18 -0.69 -0.92 8.37
CA PHE A 18 -0.90 -1.42 7.01
C PHE A 18 0.24 -2.30 6.46
N SER A 19 1.44 -2.32 7.08
CA SER A 19 2.56 -3.13 6.62
C SER A 19 2.26 -4.64 6.58
N PRO A 20 1.53 -5.23 7.55
CA PRO A 20 1.02 -6.59 7.45
C PRO A 20 0.24 -6.89 6.18
N ARG A 21 -0.71 -6.03 5.81
CA ARG A 21 -1.51 -6.21 4.59
C ARG A 21 -0.68 -6.14 3.31
N LEU A 22 0.35 -5.28 3.27
CA LEU A 22 1.32 -5.24 2.16
C LEU A 22 2.10 -6.53 2.02
N VAL A 23 2.61 -7.07 3.14
CA VAL A 23 3.34 -8.36 3.14
C VAL A 23 2.41 -9.49 2.70
N GLN A 24 1.18 -9.55 3.20
CA GLN A 24 0.18 -10.55 2.82
C GLN A 24 -0.16 -10.50 1.32
N MET A 25 -0.32 -9.30 0.74
CA MET A 25 -0.53 -9.13 -0.70
C MET A 25 0.68 -9.63 -1.51
N LEU A 26 1.91 -9.28 -1.10
CA LEU A 26 3.12 -9.73 -1.77
C LEU A 26 3.31 -11.25 -1.68
N GLU A 27 3.06 -11.85 -0.51
CA GLU A 27 3.11 -13.31 -0.33
C GLU A 27 2.04 -14.03 -1.17
N THR A 28 0.85 -13.45 -1.28
CA THR A 28 -0.20 -13.97 -2.17
C THR A 28 0.25 -13.96 -3.62
N TYR A 29 0.81 -12.85 -4.10
CA TYR A 29 1.31 -12.77 -5.48
C TYR A 29 2.52 -13.68 -5.72
N ARG A 30 3.45 -13.79 -4.76
CA ARG A 30 4.55 -14.78 -4.79
C ARG A 30 4.03 -16.20 -4.97
N ARG A 31 3.06 -16.59 -4.15
CA ARG A 31 2.44 -17.92 -4.19
C ARG A 31 1.76 -18.17 -5.53
N LEU A 32 0.89 -17.25 -5.98
CA LEU A 32 0.19 -17.38 -7.25
C LEU A 32 1.14 -17.45 -8.45
N TYR A 33 2.22 -16.68 -8.45
CA TYR A 33 3.24 -16.78 -9.49
C TYR A 33 3.90 -18.17 -9.51
N LYS A 34 4.27 -18.72 -8.34
CA LYS A 34 4.84 -20.08 -8.24
C LYS A 34 3.86 -21.16 -8.71
N GLU A 35 2.58 -21.02 -8.38
CA GLU A 35 1.53 -22.00 -8.72
C GLU A 35 1.12 -21.94 -10.20
N THR A 36 1.13 -20.75 -10.80
CA THR A 36 0.52 -20.55 -12.13
C THR A 36 1.49 -20.12 -13.23
N ALA A 37 2.70 -19.69 -12.87
CA ALA A 37 3.67 -19.00 -13.74
C ALA A 37 3.12 -17.75 -14.46
N LYS A 38 1.94 -17.25 -14.06
CA LYS A 38 1.34 -16.04 -14.63
C LYS A 38 1.83 -14.82 -13.90
N GLN A 39 2.11 -13.76 -14.66
CA GLN A 39 2.43 -12.46 -14.10
C GLN A 39 1.31 -11.99 -13.15
N GLN A 40 1.73 -11.51 -11.97
CA GLN A 40 0.84 -10.95 -10.98
C GLN A 40 0.86 -9.41 -11.04
N PRO A 41 -0.16 -8.73 -10.49
CA PRO A 41 -0.18 -7.27 -10.43
C PRO A 41 1.05 -6.70 -9.72
N LEU A 42 1.51 -5.54 -10.19
CA LEU A 42 2.57 -4.78 -9.53
C LEU A 42 1.97 -3.96 -8.39
N ILE A 43 2.55 -4.08 -7.21
CA ILE A 43 2.22 -3.19 -6.07
C ILE A 43 3.01 -1.90 -6.18
N LYS A 44 2.31 -0.79 -6.43
CA LYS A 44 2.81 0.58 -6.31
C LYS A 44 2.20 1.23 -5.07
N ASN A 45 2.95 1.31 -3.98
CA ASN A 45 2.41 1.93 -2.77
C ASN A 45 2.45 3.46 -2.85
N ALA A 46 1.58 4.15 -2.11
CA ALA A 46 1.43 5.60 -2.19
C ALA A 46 0.94 6.19 -0.85
N ASN A 47 0.80 7.52 -0.81
CA ASN A 47 0.24 8.26 0.32
C ASN A 47 1.05 8.14 1.62
N PHE A 48 2.36 8.36 1.52
CA PHE A 48 3.26 8.47 2.67
C PHE A 48 3.20 9.87 3.26
N ILE A 49 3.30 9.94 4.59
CA ILE A 49 3.31 11.20 5.34
C ILE A 49 4.71 11.51 5.89
N SER A 50 5.62 10.53 5.90
CA SER A 50 7.02 10.73 6.27
C SER A 50 8.01 10.05 5.34
N ALA A 51 9.25 10.53 5.35
CA ALA A 51 10.36 9.86 4.67
C ALA A 51 10.66 8.44 5.20
N LYS A 52 10.44 8.17 6.51
CA LYS A 52 10.62 6.83 7.10
C LYS A 52 9.68 5.82 6.43
N GLU A 53 8.42 6.20 6.19
CA GLU A 53 7.44 5.35 5.52
C GLU A 53 7.81 5.07 4.07
N ALA A 54 8.27 6.08 3.35
CA ALA A 54 8.72 5.92 1.97
C ALA A 54 9.93 4.97 1.88
N LEU A 55 10.89 5.08 2.79
CA LEU A 55 12.06 4.19 2.86
C LEU A 55 11.67 2.73 3.18
N ALA A 56 10.74 2.52 4.12
CA ALA A 56 10.27 1.20 4.50
C ALA A 56 9.74 0.38 3.31
N GLN A 57 9.18 1.04 2.30
CA GLN A 57 8.64 0.38 1.10
C GLN A 57 9.72 -0.38 0.30
N GLY A 58 10.95 0.14 0.31
CA GLY A 58 12.10 -0.52 -0.31
C GLY A 58 12.27 -1.93 0.25
N GLU A 59 12.27 -2.06 1.57
CA GLU A 59 12.46 -3.31 2.29
C GLU A 59 11.23 -4.23 2.28
N ILE A 60 10.03 -3.67 2.45
CA ILE A 60 8.77 -4.45 2.35
C ILE A 60 8.71 -5.21 1.02
N GLY A 61 9.23 -4.59 -0.05
CA GLY A 61 9.42 -5.27 -1.33
C GLY A 61 8.43 -4.85 -2.41
N VAL A 62 7.69 -3.75 -2.23
CA VAL A 62 6.80 -3.21 -3.29
C VAL A 62 7.59 -2.84 -4.54
N HIS A 63 6.95 -2.83 -5.71
CA HIS A 63 7.66 -2.63 -6.99
C HIS A 63 8.04 -1.17 -7.21
N SER A 64 7.18 -0.26 -6.75
CA SER A 64 7.42 1.18 -6.82
C SER A 64 6.64 1.92 -5.74
N ALA A 65 6.97 3.19 -5.54
CA ALA A 65 6.33 4.08 -4.60
C ALA A 65 6.00 5.40 -5.30
N THR A 66 4.79 5.94 -5.11
CA THR A 66 4.47 7.34 -5.47
C THR A 66 4.69 8.20 -4.24
N ILE A 67 5.60 9.17 -4.33
CA ILE A 67 6.04 9.99 -3.20
C ILE A 67 5.66 11.45 -3.48
N SER A 68 5.10 12.14 -2.49
CA SER A 68 4.78 13.56 -2.58
C SER A 68 6.05 14.41 -2.66
N LYS A 69 5.92 15.66 -3.10
CA LYS A 69 7.05 16.59 -3.14
C LYS A 69 7.66 16.78 -1.75
N GLU A 70 6.82 16.91 -0.73
CA GLU A 70 7.21 17.19 0.64
C GLU A 70 8.05 16.04 1.21
N VAL A 71 7.60 14.80 1.01
CA VAL A 71 8.34 13.61 1.45
C VAL A 71 9.62 13.41 0.63
N LEU A 72 9.63 13.77 -0.66
CA LEU A 72 10.86 13.79 -1.47
C LEU A 72 11.88 14.82 -0.95
N ASP A 73 11.42 16.01 -0.55
CA ASP A 73 12.28 17.04 0.03
C ASP A 73 12.87 16.59 1.38
N GLU A 74 12.13 15.83 2.19
CA GLU A 74 12.64 15.20 3.41
C GLU A 74 13.69 14.13 3.09
N LEU A 75 13.37 13.21 2.17
CA LEU A 75 14.29 12.14 1.73
C LEU A 75 15.61 12.71 1.21
N ALA A 76 15.57 13.79 0.42
CA ALA A 76 16.76 14.43 -0.13
C ALA A 76 17.69 15.02 0.95
N LYS A 77 17.18 15.31 2.14
CA LYS A 77 17.94 15.85 3.27
C LYS A 77 18.39 14.77 4.25
N LEU A 78 17.85 13.56 4.16
CA LEU A 78 18.20 12.49 5.08
C LEU A 78 19.61 11.99 4.80
N PRO A 79 20.53 12.03 5.79
CA PRO A 79 21.81 11.38 5.65
C PRO A 79 21.61 9.86 5.56
N TYR A 80 22.36 9.22 4.69
CA TYR A 80 22.40 7.77 4.64
C TYR A 80 23.06 7.21 5.91
N ASP A 81 22.36 6.33 6.61
CA ASP A 81 22.88 5.58 7.76
C ASP A 81 22.80 4.08 7.46
N GLY A 82 23.95 3.51 7.07
CA GLY A 82 24.09 2.09 6.76
C GLY A 82 24.02 1.14 7.97
N THR A 83 23.79 1.64 9.19
CA THR A 83 23.68 0.80 10.40
C THR A 83 22.23 0.58 10.86
N GLY A 84 21.31 1.48 10.47
CA GLY A 84 19.92 1.47 10.92
C GLY A 84 18.85 1.59 9.83
N GLN A 85 19.20 1.95 8.59
CA GLN A 85 18.20 2.12 7.54
C GLN A 85 17.77 0.79 6.89
N PRO A 86 16.48 0.66 6.52
CA PRO A 86 15.97 -0.44 5.70
C PRO A 86 16.86 -0.68 4.48
N GLY A 87 17.44 -1.89 4.36
CA GLY A 87 18.27 -2.24 3.21
C GLY A 87 19.78 -1.93 3.33
N ALA A 88 20.31 -1.71 4.53
CA ALA A 88 21.76 -1.77 4.76
C ALA A 88 22.37 -3.09 4.21
N GLY A 89 23.27 -3.00 3.22
CA GLY A 89 23.79 -4.18 2.51
C GLY A 89 22.79 -4.84 1.55
N GLY A 90 21.70 -4.14 1.22
CA GLY A 90 20.62 -4.62 0.37
C GLY A 90 21.09 -4.82 -1.07
N VAL A 91 20.71 -5.96 -1.65
CA VAL A 91 20.86 -6.22 -3.08
C VAL A 91 19.76 -5.43 -3.80
N PRO A 92 20.09 -4.58 -4.80
CA PRO A 92 19.08 -3.93 -5.60
C PRO A 92 18.06 -4.94 -6.13
N LYS A 93 16.77 -4.59 -6.11
CA LYS A 93 15.74 -5.44 -6.70
C LYS A 93 16.13 -5.71 -8.16
N PRO A 94 16.07 -6.97 -8.64
CA PRO A 94 16.40 -7.26 -10.02
C PRO A 94 15.45 -6.46 -10.94
N GLN A 95 15.89 -6.12 -12.16
CA GLN A 95 15.04 -5.35 -13.06
C GLN A 95 13.77 -6.13 -13.45
N TYR A 96 12.67 -5.42 -13.70
CA TYR A 96 11.49 -6.02 -14.32
C TYR A 96 11.82 -6.41 -15.77
N PRO A 97 11.36 -7.57 -16.29
CA PRO A 97 10.46 -8.54 -15.66
C PRO A 97 11.17 -9.64 -14.83
N GLY A 98 12.49 -9.61 -14.67
CA GLY A 98 13.27 -10.71 -14.11
C GLY A 98 12.99 -11.09 -12.65
N HIS A 99 12.20 -10.31 -11.92
CA HIS A 99 11.91 -10.54 -10.50
C HIS A 99 10.42 -10.75 -10.17
N GLN A 100 9.55 -11.10 -11.14
CA GLN A 100 8.08 -11.23 -11.01
C GLN A 100 7.56 -11.71 -9.63
N ASN A 101 7.51 -10.83 -8.63
CA ASN A 101 7.33 -11.19 -7.23
C ASN A 101 8.23 -12.34 -6.73
N THR A 102 9.49 -12.47 -7.17
CA THR A 102 10.41 -13.55 -6.74
C THR A 102 11.33 -13.14 -5.60
N VAL A 103 11.44 -11.84 -5.30
CA VAL A 103 12.19 -11.33 -4.14
C VAL A 103 11.49 -11.82 -2.87
N VAL A 104 12.21 -12.53 -2.01
CA VAL A 104 11.66 -13.10 -0.75
C VAL A 104 11.47 -12.01 0.30
N THR A 105 10.42 -12.12 1.12
CA THR A 105 10.25 -11.24 2.30
C THR A 105 11.43 -11.39 3.26
N PRO A 106 12.08 -10.29 3.68
CA PRO A 106 13.14 -10.31 4.69
C PRO A 106 12.71 -11.05 5.95
N LYS A 107 13.61 -11.83 6.56
CA LYS A 107 13.28 -12.69 7.72
C LYS A 107 12.58 -11.94 8.84
N ARG A 108 13.01 -10.70 9.11
CA ARG A 108 12.41 -9.85 10.16
C ARG A 108 10.98 -9.40 9.86
N LEU A 109 10.54 -9.45 8.60
CA LEU A 109 9.20 -9.04 8.16
C LEU A 109 8.25 -10.23 7.94
N GLN A 110 8.73 -11.47 7.95
CA GLN A 110 7.91 -12.64 7.64
C GLN A 110 6.74 -12.85 8.62
N TYR A 111 6.90 -12.48 9.89
CA TYR A 111 5.83 -12.59 10.88
C TYR A 111 4.62 -11.71 10.54
N LEU A 112 4.80 -10.65 9.75
CA LEU A 112 3.73 -9.73 9.34
C LEU A 112 2.66 -10.43 8.48
N ALA A 113 3.01 -11.53 7.81
CA ALA A 113 2.04 -12.36 7.09
C ALA A 113 1.03 -13.07 8.02
N THR A 114 1.30 -13.08 9.33
CA THR A 114 0.54 -13.82 10.35
C THR A 114 -0.19 -12.93 11.35
N ILE A 115 -0.29 -11.62 11.08
CA ILE A 115 -1.08 -10.68 11.89
C ILE A 115 -1.89 -9.73 10.99
N ASP A 116 -2.99 -9.17 11.51
CA ASP A 116 -3.63 -7.97 10.96
C ASP A 116 -4.07 -7.06 12.12
N PRO A 117 -3.30 -6.01 12.46
CA PRO A 117 -3.59 -5.14 13.60
C PRO A 117 -4.77 -4.19 13.34
N LEU A 118 -5.24 -4.09 12.09
CA LEU A 118 -6.41 -3.26 11.74
C LEU A 118 -7.74 -3.99 12.02
N LEU A 119 -7.70 -5.29 12.29
CA LEU A 119 -8.87 -6.11 12.63
C LEU A 119 -8.74 -6.63 14.07
N THR A 120 -9.73 -6.31 14.91
CA THR A 120 -9.77 -6.72 16.32
C THR A 120 -9.91 -8.23 16.53
N SER A 121 -10.35 -8.98 15.51
CA SER A 121 -10.57 -10.43 15.58
C SER A 121 -10.30 -11.09 14.23
N TRP A 122 -9.11 -10.84 13.67
CA TRP A 122 -8.70 -11.51 12.44
C TRP A 122 -8.57 -13.02 12.67
N ASP A 123 -9.17 -13.81 11.78
CA ASP A 123 -9.22 -15.26 11.85
C ASP A 123 -7.99 -15.95 11.22
N GLY A 124 -7.00 -15.16 10.82
CA GLY A 124 -5.78 -15.63 10.16
C GLY A 124 -5.99 -16.01 8.69
N LYS A 125 -7.18 -15.78 8.12
CA LYS A 125 -7.47 -16.11 6.72
C LYS A 125 -7.35 -14.87 5.84
N LEU A 126 -6.76 -15.09 4.67
CA LEU A 126 -6.72 -14.12 3.59
C LEU A 126 -7.93 -14.32 2.68
N ALA A 127 -8.24 -13.29 1.89
CA ALA A 127 -9.24 -13.38 0.82
C ALA A 127 -8.92 -14.56 -0.12
N SER A 128 -9.95 -15.32 -0.51
CA SER A 128 -9.78 -16.49 -1.37
C SER A 128 -9.37 -16.07 -2.78
N THR A 129 -8.38 -16.75 -3.35
CA THR A 129 -7.96 -16.54 -4.74
C THR A 129 -8.83 -17.28 -5.76
N ASP A 130 -9.81 -18.06 -5.29
CA ASP A 130 -10.73 -18.83 -6.14
C ASP A 130 -12.07 -18.10 -6.39
N VAL A 131 -12.26 -16.95 -5.75
CA VAL A 131 -13.46 -16.11 -5.90
C VAL A 131 -13.20 -15.05 -6.96
N ASP A 132 -14.07 -14.98 -7.97
CA ASP A 132 -14.10 -13.84 -8.90
C ASP A 132 -14.83 -12.66 -8.24
N TYR A 133 -14.05 -11.77 -7.63
CA TYR A 133 -14.55 -10.58 -6.96
C TYR A 133 -15.14 -9.52 -7.90
N LEU A 134 -15.00 -9.66 -9.22
CA LEU A 134 -15.57 -8.74 -10.21
C LEU A 134 -16.84 -9.31 -10.89
N ALA A 135 -17.09 -10.62 -10.76
CA ALA A 135 -18.33 -11.23 -11.20
C ALA A 135 -19.55 -10.65 -10.48
N ASN A 136 -20.74 -10.83 -11.09
CA ASN A 136 -22.02 -10.42 -10.51
C ASN A 136 -22.02 -8.95 -10.04
N ASN A 137 -21.49 -8.05 -10.87
CA ASN A 137 -21.33 -6.62 -10.56
C ASN A 137 -20.55 -6.34 -9.26
N GLY A 138 -19.63 -7.23 -8.88
CA GLY A 138 -18.78 -7.05 -7.71
C GLY A 138 -19.43 -7.39 -6.38
N ALA A 139 -20.51 -8.17 -6.35
CA ALA A 139 -21.22 -8.50 -5.11
C ALA A 139 -20.30 -9.08 -4.01
N ALA A 140 -19.41 -10.01 -4.37
CA ALA A 140 -18.45 -10.60 -3.43
C ALA A 140 -17.41 -9.58 -2.93
N LEU A 141 -17.04 -8.60 -3.78
CA LEU A 141 -16.13 -7.52 -3.39
C LEU A 141 -16.81 -6.57 -2.41
N GLU A 142 -18.07 -6.23 -2.69
CA GLU A 142 -18.88 -5.39 -1.80
C GLU A 142 -19.04 -6.03 -0.42
N ASP A 143 -19.33 -7.34 -0.36
CA ASP A 143 -19.42 -8.08 0.90
C ASP A 143 -18.08 -8.11 1.66
N ALA A 144 -16.96 -8.33 0.95
CA ALA A 144 -15.63 -8.32 1.54
C ALA A 144 -15.25 -6.94 2.09
N VAL A 145 -15.55 -5.85 1.37
CA VAL A 145 -15.31 -4.48 1.85
C VAL A 145 -16.15 -4.20 3.09
N LYS A 146 -17.45 -4.54 3.09
CA LYS A 146 -18.35 -4.34 4.24
C LYS A 146 -17.91 -5.09 5.49
N ALA A 147 -17.32 -6.28 5.32
CA ALA A 147 -16.80 -7.08 6.43
C ALA A 147 -15.55 -6.44 7.09
N ASP A 148 -14.81 -5.59 6.37
CA ASP A 148 -13.68 -4.84 6.89
C ASP A 148 -14.07 -3.39 7.17
N HIS A 149 -14.38 -3.09 8.43
CA HIS A 149 -14.77 -1.76 8.88
C HIS A 149 -13.73 -0.67 8.59
N ILE A 150 -12.42 -0.99 8.59
CA ILE A 150 -11.36 -0.04 8.25
C ILE A 150 -11.38 0.25 6.75
N ALA A 151 -11.48 -0.78 5.92
CA ALA A 151 -11.58 -0.60 4.47
C ALA A 151 -12.85 0.17 4.08
N THR A 152 -13.99 -0.16 4.69
CA THR A 152 -15.26 0.55 4.49
C THR A 152 -15.14 2.03 4.81
N ALA A 153 -14.64 2.36 6.01
CA ALA A 153 -14.51 3.75 6.45
C ALA A 153 -13.55 4.54 5.53
N ARG A 154 -12.36 4.00 5.25
CA ARG A 154 -11.36 4.69 4.43
C ARG A 154 -11.78 4.87 2.98
N LEU A 155 -12.51 3.90 2.41
CA LEU A 155 -13.06 4.02 1.07
C LEU A 155 -14.14 5.11 1.03
N GLY A 156 -15.03 5.15 2.04
CA GLY A 156 -16.04 6.19 2.18
C GLY A 156 -15.44 7.60 2.26
N ASP A 157 -14.49 7.80 3.19
CA ASP A 157 -13.78 9.07 3.38
C ASP A 157 -13.12 9.55 2.07
N ALA A 158 -12.45 8.63 1.36
CA ALA A 158 -11.75 8.94 0.12
C ALA A 158 -12.72 9.32 -1.01
N LEU A 159 -13.83 8.59 -1.16
CA LEU A 159 -14.84 8.89 -2.18
C LEU A 159 -15.46 10.26 -1.94
N GLU A 160 -15.82 10.58 -0.70
CA GLU A 160 -16.36 11.90 -0.35
C GLU A 160 -15.37 13.02 -0.69
N LEU A 161 -14.10 12.86 -0.31
CA LEU A 161 -13.04 13.82 -0.61
C LEU A 161 -12.88 14.04 -2.12
N PHE A 162 -12.78 12.96 -2.90
CA PHE A 162 -12.55 13.08 -4.34
C PHE A 162 -13.75 13.67 -5.08
N MET A 163 -14.98 13.29 -4.73
CA MET A 163 -16.19 13.89 -5.32
C MET A 163 -16.30 15.39 -5.00
N LYS A 164 -15.93 15.80 -3.79
CA LYS A 164 -15.89 17.22 -3.40
C LYS A 164 -14.88 17.99 -4.26
N VAL A 165 -13.65 17.50 -4.37
CA VAL A 165 -12.58 18.16 -5.14
C VAL A 165 -12.90 18.17 -6.65
N GLU A 166 -13.48 17.10 -7.18
CA GLU A 166 -13.96 17.04 -8.57
C GLU A 166 -15.03 18.10 -8.82
N SER A 167 -16.03 18.23 -7.93
CA SER A 167 -17.10 19.22 -8.04
C SER A 167 -16.58 20.65 -7.98
N GLU A 168 -15.62 20.93 -7.08
CA GLU A 168 -14.95 22.23 -6.99
C GLU A 168 -14.15 22.54 -8.26
N SER A 169 -13.45 21.55 -8.80
CA SER A 169 -12.69 21.68 -10.05
C SER A 169 -13.60 21.95 -11.24
N LYS A 170 -14.72 21.22 -11.34
CA LYS A 170 -15.75 21.45 -12.37
C LYS A 170 -16.28 22.88 -12.33
N ALA A 171 -16.66 23.37 -11.15
CA ALA A 171 -17.17 24.72 -10.98
C ALA A 171 -16.14 25.79 -11.37
N LEU A 172 -14.84 25.55 -11.12
CA LEU A 172 -13.76 26.44 -11.55
C LEU A 172 -13.65 26.48 -13.08
N ILE A 173 -13.68 25.32 -13.74
CA ILE A 173 -13.60 25.21 -15.20
C ILE A 173 -14.81 25.88 -15.87
N GLU A 174 -16.02 25.61 -15.39
CA GLU A 174 -17.25 26.19 -15.93
C GLU A 174 -17.26 27.72 -15.82
N LYS A 175 -16.76 28.28 -14.72
CA LYS A 175 -16.60 29.75 -14.58
C LYS A 175 -15.68 30.35 -15.64
N VAL A 176 -14.58 29.68 -15.99
CA VAL A 176 -13.66 30.17 -17.02
C VAL A 176 -14.29 30.06 -18.41
N ILE A 177 -14.98 28.95 -18.71
CA ILE A 177 -15.66 28.75 -20.01
C ILE A 177 -16.75 29.80 -20.23
N LEU A 178 -17.53 30.15 -19.20
CA LEU A 178 -18.62 31.12 -19.29
C LEU A 178 -18.17 32.60 -19.32
N GLN A 179 -16.87 32.87 -19.10
CA GLN A 179 -16.28 34.21 -19.20
C GLN A 179 -15.73 34.52 -20.60
N VAL A 180 -15.76 33.54 -21.52
CA VAL A 180 -15.44 33.68 -22.95
C VAL A 180 -16.74 33.88 -23.73
#